data_AF-T1DIJ0-F1
#
_entry.id   AF-T1DIJ0-F1
#
_cell.length_a   1.000
_cell.length_b   1.000
_cell.length_c   1.000
_cell.angle_alpha   90.00
_cell.angle_beta   90.00
_cell.angle_gamma   90.00
#
_symmetry.space_group_name_H-M   'P 1'
#
loop_
_entity.id
_entity.type
_entity.pdbx_description
1 polymer ?
#
loop_
_entity_poly.entity_id
_entity_poly.type
_entity_poly.pdbx_seq_one_letter_code
_entity_poly.pdbx_strand_id
1 'polypeptide(L)'
;MKRSIVKEETELRYLDESEQKGRAKMEELGAMVKKGHGRKDELSKSVAQINENIKKYRELVEKEKAVSKELYGRLDAALSGTGLHASKKELAKMRELRDQLEKLRIDLAGKKKESEMVTERLAEVKSEMKATADRIKALKDEGSSALHEMSKLNDDLLKLREKIKGYDDNTKGIYQEISRYEDQISKLSNEKGRISSELERINRSMLESEMKKAQSEVRLGDIRAELSTYGKYEAVDLPIEEIERELGRCKLEIERLGTINMKAPELYESRKRDVDEAQAHMKT
;
A
#
# COMPACT_ATOMS: atom_id res chain seq x y z
N MET A 1 -4.85 10.61 4.10
CA MET A 1 -4.35 9.50 3.26
C MET A 1 -3.00 8.96 3.73
N LYS A 2 -1.89 9.72 3.68
CA LYS A 2 -0.56 9.26 4.17
C LYS A 2 -0.54 8.64 5.59
N ARG A 3 -1.21 9.26 6.57
CA ARG A 3 -1.29 8.71 7.94
C ARG A 3 -2.09 7.41 8.04
N SER A 4 -3.03 7.17 7.12
CA SER A 4 -3.80 5.91 7.07
C SER A 4 -2.93 4.79 6.53
N ILE A 5 -2.30 5.02 5.36
CA ILE A 5 -1.44 4.04 4.70
C ILE A 5 -0.30 3.61 5.62
N VAL A 6 0.38 4.55 6.27
CA VAL A 6 1.45 4.23 7.23
C VAL A 6 0.93 3.36 8.39
N LYS A 7 -0.28 3.62 8.88
CA LYS A 7 -0.90 2.79 9.93
C LYS A 7 -1.18 1.37 9.41
N GLU A 8 -1.73 1.26 8.22
CA GLU A 8 -2.06 -0.02 7.57
C GLU A 8 -0.80 -0.83 7.22
N GLU A 9 0.29 -0.17 6.81
CA GLU A 9 1.61 -0.80 6.60
C GLU A 9 2.24 -1.30 7.91
N THR A 10 2.14 -0.51 9.00
CA THR A 10 2.63 -0.96 10.30
C THR A 10 1.84 -2.16 10.84
N GLU A 11 0.52 -2.18 10.62
CA GLU A 11 -0.35 -3.30 10.98
C GLU A 11 -0.04 -4.54 10.14
N LEU A 12 0.25 -4.37 8.84
CA LEU A 12 0.67 -5.46 7.96
C LEU A 12 1.97 -6.10 8.46
N ARG A 13 2.95 -5.28 8.82
CA ARG A 13 4.21 -5.77 9.36
C ARG A 13 4.04 -6.53 10.67
N TYR A 14 3.20 -6.02 11.57
CA TYR A 14 2.90 -6.69 12.83
C TYR A 14 2.23 -8.06 12.60
N LEU A 15 1.26 -8.12 11.69
CA LEU A 15 0.58 -9.36 11.33
C LEU A 15 1.53 -10.36 10.67
N ASP A 16 2.42 -9.93 9.76
CA ASP A 16 3.44 -10.80 9.13
C ASP A 16 4.41 -11.38 10.20
N GLU A 17 4.86 -10.55 11.15
CA GLU A 17 5.69 -11.01 12.26
C GLU A 17 4.95 -12.00 13.18
N SER A 18 3.66 -11.76 13.41
CA SER A 18 2.82 -12.68 14.20
C SER A 18 2.59 -14.01 13.47
N GLU A 19 2.48 -13.98 12.15
CA GLU A 19 2.29 -15.16 11.29
C GLU A 19 3.52 -16.06 11.32
N GLN A 20 4.71 -15.44 11.19
CA GLN A 20 5.99 -16.14 11.29
C GLN A 20 6.19 -16.79 12.67
N LYS A 21 5.84 -16.09 13.75
CA LYS A 21 5.87 -16.66 15.11
C LYS A 21 4.90 -17.84 15.25
N GLY A 22 3.71 -17.73 14.67
CA GLY A 22 2.73 -18.82 14.62
C GLY A 22 3.28 -20.05 13.89
N ARG A 23 3.91 -19.87 12.73
CA ARG A 23 4.58 -20.95 11.97
C ARG A 23 5.66 -21.64 12.80
N ALA A 24 6.53 -20.87 13.45
CA ALA A 24 7.59 -21.42 14.28
C ALA A 24 7.03 -22.25 15.45
N LYS A 25 5.98 -21.76 16.12
CA LYS A 25 5.31 -22.50 17.20
C LYS A 25 4.67 -23.80 16.69
N MET A 26 4.07 -23.78 15.49
CA MET A 26 3.49 -24.98 14.87
C MET A 26 4.55 -26.04 14.56
N GLU A 27 5.73 -25.62 14.09
CA GLU A 27 6.85 -26.52 13.85
C GLU A 27 7.34 -27.17 15.16
N GLU A 28 7.45 -26.38 16.23
CA GLU A 28 7.82 -26.86 17.56
C GLU A 28 6.80 -27.88 18.11
N LEU A 29 5.50 -27.57 18.06
CA LEU A 29 4.44 -28.48 18.48
C LEU A 29 4.49 -29.79 17.66
N GLY A 30 4.71 -29.70 16.35
CA GLY A 30 4.89 -30.85 15.47
C GLY A 30 6.08 -31.73 15.89
N ALA A 31 7.20 -31.12 16.25
CA ALA A 31 8.38 -31.83 16.75
C ALA A 31 8.10 -32.51 18.10
N MET A 32 7.41 -31.84 19.02
CA MET A 32 7.01 -32.42 20.31
C MET A 32 6.07 -33.61 20.15
N VAL A 33 5.09 -33.51 19.24
CA VAL A 33 4.18 -34.62 18.91
C VAL A 33 4.96 -35.83 18.36
N LYS A 34 5.90 -35.62 17.43
CA LYS A 34 6.75 -36.69 16.89
C LYS A 34 7.58 -37.36 17.99
N LYS A 35 8.22 -36.58 18.85
CA LYS A 35 8.99 -37.08 20.01
C LYS A 35 8.11 -37.89 20.97
N GLY A 36 6.89 -37.41 21.21
CA GLY A 36 5.89 -38.12 22.02
C GLY A 36 5.52 -39.48 21.44
N HIS A 37 5.28 -39.57 20.12
CA HIS A 37 5.02 -40.86 19.45
C HIS A 37 6.20 -41.81 19.58
N GLY A 38 7.44 -41.34 19.36
CA GLY A 38 8.64 -42.14 19.55
C GLY A 38 8.74 -42.72 20.97
N ARG A 39 8.53 -41.89 22.00
CA ARG A 39 8.53 -42.36 23.39
C ARG A 39 7.41 -43.36 23.69
N LYS A 40 6.21 -43.16 23.12
CA LYS A 40 5.10 -44.12 23.26
C LYS A 40 5.45 -45.47 22.65
N ASP A 41 6.10 -45.48 21.49
CA ASP A 41 6.52 -46.71 20.80
C ASP A 41 7.59 -47.46 21.61
N GLU A 42 8.56 -46.74 22.19
CA GLU A 42 9.56 -47.30 23.11
C GLU A 42 8.92 -47.92 24.35
N LEU A 43 7.98 -47.21 24.99
CA LEU A 43 7.23 -47.73 26.13
C LEU A 43 6.40 -48.96 25.75
N SER A 44 5.79 -48.97 24.56
CA SER A 44 5.05 -50.13 24.05
C SER A 44 5.95 -51.36 23.88
N LYS A 45 7.17 -51.18 23.37
CA LYS A 45 8.17 -52.26 23.28
C LYS A 45 8.59 -52.75 24.67
N SER A 46 8.81 -51.83 25.61
CA SER A 46 9.12 -52.16 27.01
C SER A 46 8.01 -52.99 27.67
N VAL A 47 6.73 -52.60 27.49
CA VAL A 47 5.57 -53.36 27.96
C VAL A 47 5.54 -54.77 27.37
N ALA A 48 5.78 -54.91 26.06
CA ALA A 48 5.82 -56.22 25.41
C ALA A 48 6.91 -57.12 26.01
N GLN A 49 8.12 -56.59 26.21
CA GLN A 49 9.23 -57.32 26.81
C GLN A 49 8.94 -57.74 28.26
N ILE A 50 8.39 -56.83 29.07
CA ILE A 50 8.03 -57.10 30.46
C ILE A 50 6.96 -58.21 30.52
N ASN A 51 5.95 -58.16 29.65
CA ASN A 51 4.91 -59.20 29.59
C ASN A 51 5.49 -60.56 29.21
N GLU A 52 6.45 -60.61 28.27
CA GLU A 52 7.14 -61.84 27.91
C GLU A 52 7.95 -62.40 29.10
N ASN A 53 8.65 -61.54 29.83
CA ASN A 53 9.38 -61.93 31.03
C ASN A 53 8.46 -62.46 32.11
N ILE A 54 7.32 -61.80 32.37
CA ILE A 54 6.29 -62.28 33.31
C ILE A 54 5.80 -63.67 32.92
N LYS A 55 5.58 -63.91 31.62
CA LYS A 55 5.17 -65.23 31.12
C LYS A 55 6.25 -66.30 31.43
N LYS A 56 7.51 -66.02 31.12
CA LYS A 56 8.65 -66.93 31.42
C LYS A 56 8.76 -67.22 32.92
N TYR A 57 8.65 -66.19 33.77
CA TYR A 57 8.69 -66.38 35.22
C TYR A 57 7.53 -67.23 35.74
N ARG A 58 6.31 -67.04 35.23
CA ARG A 58 5.15 -67.87 35.59
C ARG A 58 5.39 -69.34 35.21
N GLU A 59 5.92 -69.61 34.02
CA GLU A 59 6.22 -70.98 33.59
C GLU A 59 7.30 -71.64 34.46
N LEU A 60 8.34 -70.90 34.85
CA LEU A 60 9.38 -71.39 35.76
C LEU A 60 8.82 -71.70 37.16
N VAL A 61 8.01 -70.78 37.72
CA VAL A 61 7.37 -70.97 39.03
C VAL A 61 6.47 -72.21 39.04
N GLU A 62 5.70 -72.46 37.97
CA GLU A 62 4.86 -73.66 37.88
C GLU A 62 5.69 -74.95 37.76
N LYS A 63 6.81 -74.92 37.03
CA LYS A 63 7.76 -76.06 36.99
C LYS A 63 8.36 -76.34 38.36
N GLU A 64 8.82 -75.32 39.07
CA GLU A 64 9.39 -75.47 40.42
C GLU A 64 8.37 -75.98 41.44
N LYS A 65 7.11 -75.51 41.36
CA LYS A 65 6.01 -76.05 42.19
C LYS A 65 5.77 -77.54 41.91
N ALA A 66 5.78 -77.96 40.65
CA ALA A 66 5.59 -79.37 40.29
C ALA A 66 6.72 -80.25 40.83
N VAL A 67 7.98 -79.82 40.70
CA VAL A 67 9.15 -80.52 41.25
C VAL A 67 9.08 -80.58 42.78
N SER A 68 8.72 -79.47 43.44
CA SER A 68 8.54 -79.43 44.89
C SER A 68 7.48 -80.45 45.35
N LYS A 69 6.32 -80.51 44.66
CA LYS A 69 5.26 -81.48 44.94
C LYS A 69 5.73 -82.93 44.80
N GLU A 70 6.50 -83.23 43.76
CA GLU A 70 7.08 -84.56 43.55
C GLU A 70 8.08 -84.94 44.65
N LEU A 71 8.96 -84.02 45.04
CA LEU A 71 9.91 -84.22 46.12
C LEU A 71 9.22 -84.43 47.48
N TYR A 72 8.16 -83.67 47.77
CA TYR A 72 7.32 -83.91 48.95
C TYR A 72 6.72 -85.31 48.94
N GLY A 73 6.15 -85.76 47.81
CA GLY A 73 5.59 -87.12 47.70
C GLY A 73 6.65 -88.23 47.87
N ARG A 74 7.85 -88.03 47.33
CA ARG A 74 8.98 -88.96 47.52
C ARG A 74 9.46 -89.01 48.98
N LEU A 75 9.51 -87.86 49.65
CA LEU A 75 9.89 -87.77 51.05
C LEU A 75 8.84 -88.44 51.96
N ASP A 76 7.55 -88.21 51.69
CA ASP A 76 6.43 -88.81 52.42
C ASP A 76 6.37 -90.34 52.24
N ALA A 77 6.56 -90.83 51.02
CA ALA A 77 6.67 -92.27 50.73
C ALA A 77 7.88 -92.91 51.42
N ALA A 78 9.03 -92.21 51.44
CA ALA A 78 10.22 -92.68 52.15
C ALA A 78 9.97 -92.76 53.67
N LEU A 79 9.27 -91.78 54.25
CA LEU A 79 8.94 -91.76 55.68
C LEU A 79 7.93 -92.85 56.06
N SER A 80 6.96 -93.13 55.18
CA SER A 80 5.93 -94.16 55.41
C SER A 80 6.44 -95.58 55.19
N GLY A 81 7.42 -95.77 54.29
CA GLY A 81 8.01 -97.09 53.98
C GLY A 81 9.10 -97.54 54.94
N THR A 82 9.71 -96.62 55.70
CA THR A 82 10.71 -96.95 56.73
C THR A 82 10.03 -97.15 58.08
N GLY A 83 9.94 -98.40 58.54
CA GLY A 83 9.67 -98.68 59.97
C GLY A 83 10.81 -98.17 60.87
N LEU A 84 10.72 -98.43 62.19
CA LEU A 84 11.63 -97.97 63.26
C LEU A 84 13.15 -98.22 63.06
N HIS A 85 13.59 -98.83 61.97
CA HIS A 85 14.99 -99.08 61.62
C HIS A 85 15.30 -98.67 60.17
N ALA A 86 15.33 -97.38 59.88
CA ALA A 86 15.83 -96.86 58.61
C ALA A 86 17.35 -97.10 58.47
N SER A 87 17.79 -97.60 57.33
CA SER A 87 19.21 -97.80 57.02
C SER A 87 19.95 -96.46 56.88
N LYS A 88 21.26 -96.46 57.13
CA LYS A 88 22.13 -95.27 56.97
C LYS A 88 22.01 -94.62 55.58
N LYS A 89 21.76 -95.43 54.54
CA LYS A 89 21.57 -94.98 53.15
C LYS A 89 20.23 -94.26 52.95
N GLU A 90 19.16 -94.73 53.58
CA GLU A 90 17.84 -94.09 53.53
C GLU A 90 17.83 -92.75 54.28
N LEU A 91 18.49 -92.69 55.44
CA LEU A 91 18.66 -91.44 56.19
C LEU A 91 19.47 -90.39 55.42
N ALA A 92 20.51 -90.81 54.69
CA ALA A 92 21.28 -89.91 53.82
C ALA A 92 20.42 -89.38 52.66
N LYS A 93 19.61 -90.23 52.03
CA LYS A 93 18.68 -89.84 50.96
C LYS A 93 17.59 -88.89 51.46
N MET A 94 17.06 -89.10 52.68
CA MET A 94 16.10 -88.18 53.29
C MET A 94 16.70 -86.81 53.59
N ARG A 95 17.96 -86.75 54.06
CA ARG A 95 18.67 -85.48 54.23
C ARG A 95 18.86 -84.75 52.91
N GLU A 96 19.31 -85.46 51.88
CA GLU A 96 19.49 -84.87 50.55
C GLU A 96 18.18 -84.32 49.97
N LEU A 97 17.08 -85.07 50.08
CA LEU A 97 15.76 -84.60 49.67
C LEU A 97 15.32 -83.36 50.45
N ARG A 98 15.57 -83.31 51.77
CA ARG A 98 15.25 -82.15 52.61
C ARG A 98 16.06 -80.92 52.19
N ASP A 99 17.35 -81.07 51.94
CA ASP A 99 18.24 -79.98 51.52
C ASP A 99 17.84 -79.44 50.14
N GLN A 100 17.45 -80.32 49.21
CA GLN A 100 16.91 -79.92 47.90
C GLN A 100 15.59 -79.16 48.04
N LEU A 101 14.73 -79.58 48.97
CA LEU A 101 13.44 -78.95 49.22
C LEU A 101 13.62 -77.55 49.83
N GLU A 102 14.55 -77.39 50.76
CA GLU A 102 14.86 -76.08 51.36
C GLU A 102 15.45 -75.11 50.33
N LYS A 103 16.36 -75.58 49.46
CA LYS A 103 16.87 -74.78 48.34
C LYS A 103 15.76 -74.30 47.41
N LEU A 104 14.88 -75.22 46.98
CA LEU A 104 13.73 -74.86 46.13
C LEU A 104 12.78 -73.88 46.80
N ARG A 105 12.59 -73.97 48.12
CA ARG A 105 11.75 -73.04 48.87
C ARG A 105 12.32 -71.62 48.85
N ILE A 106 13.64 -71.50 49.03
CA ILE A 106 14.34 -70.21 48.95
C ILE A 106 14.26 -69.64 47.52
N ASP A 107 14.52 -70.47 46.51
CA ASP A 107 14.46 -70.07 45.10
C ASP A 107 13.05 -69.59 44.71
N LEU A 108 12.01 -70.32 45.10
CA LEU A 108 10.61 -69.97 44.85
C LEU A 108 10.23 -68.63 45.51
N ALA A 109 10.70 -68.38 46.73
CA ALA A 109 10.48 -67.12 47.42
C ALA A 109 11.19 -65.95 46.71
N GLY A 110 12.42 -66.17 46.25
CA GLY A 110 13.17 -65.21 45.43
C GLY A 110 12.45 -64.88 44.12
N LYS A 111 12.02 -65.91 43.37
CA LYS A 111 11.30 -65.75 42.11
C LYS A 111 9.94 -65.07 42.27
N LYS A 112 9.25 -65.34 43.38
CA LYS A 112 8.00 -64.64 43.71
C LYS A 112 8.24 -63.13 43.90
N LYS A 113 9.28 -62.75 44.66
CA LYS A 113 9.64 -61.34 44.85
C LYS A 113 10.07 -60.67 43.54
N GLU A 114 10.84 -61.35 42.70
CA GLU A 114 11.17 -60.87 41.35
C GLU A 114 9.90 -60.63 40.51
N SER A 115 8.94 -61.55 40.55
CA SER A 115 7.67 -61.40 39.83
C SER A 115 6.84 -60.21 40.32
N GLU A 116 6.84 -59.93 41.63
CA GLU A 116 6.16 -58.77 42.22
C GLU A 116 6.78 -57.46 41.71
N MET A 117 8.12 -57.33 41.78
CA MET A 117 8.83 -56.14 41.27
C MET A 117 8.61 -55.91 39.76
N VAL A 118 8.59 -56.98 38.95
CA VAL A 118 8.32 -56.87 37.51
C VAL A 118 6.88 -56.41 37.25
N THR A 119 5.94 -56.82 38.09
CA THR A 119 4.53 -56.41 37.99
C THR A 119 4.35 -54.93 38.37
N GLU A 120 5.03 -54.46 39.41
CA GLU A 120 5.05 -53.04 39.79
C GLU A 120 5.63 -52.19 38.67
N ARG A 121 6.78 -52.60 38.11
CA ARG A 121 7.41 -51.91 36.98
C ARG A 121 6.51 -51.87 35.74
N LEU A 122 5.73 -52.93 35.48
CA LEU A 122 4.74 -52.93 34.41
C LEU A 122 3.64 -51.88 34.65
N ALA A 123 3.16 -51.74 35.88
CA ALA A 123 2.14 -50.77 36.24
C ALA A 123 2.66 -49.33 36.05
N GLU A 124 3.89 -49.05 36.46
CA GLU A 124 4.56 -47.76 36.27
C GLU A 124 4.70 -47.41 34.78
N VAL A 125 5.24 -48.32 33.97
CA VAL A 125 5.41 -48.11 32.52
C VAL A 125 4.06 -47.90 31.82
N LYS A 126 2.99 -48.61 32.23
CA LYS A 126 1.64 -48.37 31.70
C LYS A 126 1.09 -47.00 32.08
N SER A 127 1.35 -46.55 33.30
CA SER A 127 0.97 -45.22 33.76
C SER A 127 1.67 -44.13 32.94
N GLU A 128 2.99 -44.27 32.74
CA GLU A 128 3.76 -43.38 31.87
C GLU A 128 3.22 -43.37 30.43
N MET A 129 2.93 -44.55 29.87
CA MET A 129 2.40 -44.66 28.50
C MET A 129 1.06 -43.94 28.34
N LYS A 130 0.18 -44.04 29.34
CA LYS A 130 -1.09 -43.30 29.37
C LYS A 130 -0.85 -41.79 29.44
N ALA A 131 0.01 -41.33 30.35
CA ALA A 131 0.34 -39.91 30.49
C ALA A 131 0.97 -39.33 29.20
N THR A 132 1.83 -40.10 28.52
CA THR A 132 2.38 -39.72 27.21
C THR A 132 1.29 -39.63 26.14
N ALA A 133 0.34 -40.56 26.11
CA ALA A 133 -0.79 -40.51 25.19
C ALA A 133 -1.67 -39.27 25.41
N ASP A 134 -1.96 -38.94 26.66
CA ASP A 134 -2.75 -37.75 27.02
C ASP A 134 -2.02 -36.46 26.62
N ARG A 135 -0.69 -36.37 26.84
CA ARG A 135 0.12 -35.25 26.37
C ARG A 135 0.12 -35.10 24.85
N ILE A 136 0.22 -36.21 24.11
CA ILE A 136 0.14 -36.18 22.64
C ILE A 136 -1.21 -35.61 22.18
N LYS A 137 -2.31 -36.01 22.85
CA LYS A 137 -3.64 -35.51 22.53
C LYS A 137 -3.74 -34.01 22.78
N ALA A 138 -3.31 -33.54 23.95
CA ALA A 138 -3.30 -32.12 24.30
C ALA A 138 -2.49 -31.29 23.29
N LEU A 139 -1.31 -31.76 22.90
CA LEU A 139 -0.47 -31.09 21.89
C LEU A 139 -1.14 -31.04 20.50
N LYS A 140 -1.91 -32.07 20.12
CA LYS A 140 -2.70 -32.05 18.87
C LYS A 140 -3.84 -31.04 18.93
N ASP A 141 -4.53 -30.94 20.06
CA ASP A 141 -5.62 -29.99 20.26
C ASP A 141 -5.08 -28.54 20.26
N GLU A 142 -3.93 -28.30 20.90
CA GLU A 142 -3.22 -27.01 20.84
C GLU A 142 -2.78 -26.68 19.40
N GLY A 143 -2.18 -27.65 18.69
CA GLY A 143 -1.78 -27.47 17.30
C GLY A 143 -2.96 -27.16 16.37
N SER A 144 -4.11 -27.78 16.58
CA SER A 144 -5.33 -27.50 15.80
C SER A 144 -5.85 -26.08 16.04
N SER A 145 -5.81 -25.63 17.30
CA SER A 145 -6.21 -24.27 17.68
C SER A 145 -5.26 -23.22 17.07
N ALA A 146 -3.94 -23.45 17.15
CA ALA A 146 -2.94 -22.58 16.54
C ALA A 146 -3.07 -22.50 15.02
N LEU A 147 -3.41 -23.60 14.34
CA LEU A 147 -3.66 -23.63 12.90
C LEU A 147 -4.89 -22.80 12.51
N HIS A 148 -5.95 -22.83 13.33
CA HIS A 148 -7.12 -21.99 13.12
C HIS A 148 -6.81 -20.49 13.29
N GLU A 149 -6.02 -20.12 14.31
CA GLU A 149 -5.58 -18.74 14.51
C GLU A 149 -4.71 -18.25 13.35
N MET A 150 -3.77 -19.08 12.88
CA MET A 150 -2.94 -18.76 11.71
C MET A 150 -3.78 -18.53 10.44
N SER A 151 -4.83 -19.32 10.22
CA SER A 151 -5.71 -19.13 9.06
C SER A 151 -6.38 -17.76 9.10
N LYS A 152 -6.91 -17.36 10.26
CA LYS A 152 -7.53 -16.03 10.43
C LYS A 152 -6.54 -14.90 10.19
N LEU A 153 -5.34 -15.04 10.75
CA LEU A 153 -4.27 -14.06 10.59
C LEU A 153 -3.87 -13.89 9.11
N ASN A 154 -3.79 -15.00 8.38
CA ASN A 154 -3.50 -14.99 6.95
C ASN A 154 -4.61 -14.34 6.11
N ASP A 155 -5.87 -14.56 6.46
CA ASP A 155 -7.00 -13.89 5.81
C ASP A 155 -6.96 -12.37 6.05
N ASP A 156 -6.60 -11.94 7.27
CA ASP A 156 -6.49 -10.52 7.60
C ASP A 156 -5.29 -9.86 6.91
N LEU A 157 -4.17 -10.57 6.77
CA LEU A 157 -3.03 -10.15 5.95
C LEU A 157 -3.42 -9.89 4.50
N LEU A 158 -4.19 -10.80 3.89
CA LEU A 158 -4.64 -10.65 2.50
C LEU A 158 -5.52 -9.41 2.33
N LYS A 159 -6.51 -9.22 3.21
CA LYS A 159 -7.38 -8.04 3.19
C LYS A 159 -6.60 -6.74 3.34
N LEU A 160 -5.59 -6.73 4.19
CA LEU A 160 -4.78 -5.53 4.43
C LEU A 160 -3.89 -5.20 3.23
N ARG A 161 -3.31 -6.22 2.57
CA ARG A 161 -2.58 -6.04 1.29
C ARG A 161 -3.49 -5.48 0.20
N GLU A 162 -4.72 -5.97 0.08
CA GLU A 162 -5.70 -5.47 -0.88
C GLU A 162 -6.04 -4.00 -0.62
N LYS A 163 -6.25 -3.61 0.65
CA LYS A 163 -6.49 -2.21 1.03
C LYS A 163 -5.32 -1.30 0.65
N ILE A 164 -4.08 -1.70 0.98
CA ILE A 164 -2.87 -0.93 0.64
C ILE A 164 -2.77 -0.74 -0.88
N LYS A 165 -2.96 -1.82 -1.65
CA LYS A 165 -2.98 -1.74 -3.12
C LYS A 165 -4.06 -0.79 -3.63
N GLY A 166 -5.26 -0.82 -3.05
CA GLY A 166 -6.34 0.10 -3.38
C GLY A 166 -5.97 1.57 -3.13
N TYR A 167 -5.24 1.88 -2.06
CA TYR A 167 -4.75 3.24 -1.83
C TYR A 167 -3.68 3.67 -2.84
N ASP A 168 -2.79 2.77 -3.26
CA ASP A 168 -1.78 3.06 -4.29
C ASP A 168 -2.43 3.39 -5.63
N ASP A 169 -3.42 2.60 -6.03
CA ASP A 169 -4.14 2.79 -7.30
C ASP A 169 -4.97 4.09 -7.26
N ASN A 170 -5.65 4.38 -6.15
CA ASN A 170 -6.33 5.66 -5.95
C ASN A 170 -5.36 6.85 -5.99
N THR A 171 -4.19 6.71 -5.38
CA THR A 171 -3.16 7.77 -5.37
C THR A 171 -2.66 8.05 -6.78
N LYS A 172 -2.41 7.01 -7.60
CA LYS A 172 -2.06 7.18 -9.02
C LYS A 172 -3.17 7.90 -9.78
N GLY A 173 -4.44 7.55 -9.55
CA GLY A 173 -5.58 8.21 -10.16
C GLY A 173 -5.62 9.71 -9.85
N ILE A 174 -5.44 10.09 -8.58
CA ILE A 174 -5.39 11.49 -8.15
C ILE A 174 -4.25 12.25 -8.86
N TYR A 175 -3.05 11.66 -8.97
CA TYR A 175 -1.95 12.31 -9.69
C TYR A 175 -2.24 12.53 -11.18
N GLN A 176 -2.95 11.59 -11.83
CA GLN A 176 -3.38 11.75 -13.21
C GLN A 176 -4.41 12.87 -13.36
N GLU A 177 -5.36 12.99 -12.43
CA GLU A 177 -6.34 14.08 -12.41
C GLU A 177 -5.67 15.43 -12.20
N ILE A 178 -4.73 15.53 -11.25
CA ILE A 178 -3.94 16.76 -11.03
C ILE A 178 -3.23 17.19 -12.32
N SER A 179 -2.54 16.27 -12.99
CA SER A 179 -1.85 16.57 -14.25
C SER A 179 -2.81 17.05 -15.35
N ARG A 180 -4.02 16.46 -15.44
CA ARG A 180 -5.05 16.94 -16.37
C ARG A 180 -5.54 18.34 -16.04
N TYR A 181 -5.73 18.66 -14.76
CA TYR A 181 -6.12 20.00 -14.34
C TYR A 181 -5.02 21.03 -14.59
N GLU A 182 -3.75 20.67 -14.38
CA GLU A 182 -2.60 21.53 -14.72
C GLU A 182 -2.56 21.86 -16.22
N ASP A 183 -2.77 20.85 -17.08
CA ASP A 183 -2.86 21.04 -18.53
C ASP A 183 -4.02 21.97 -18.93
N GLN A 184 -5.19 21.80 -18.30
CA GLN A 184 -6.36 22.66 -18.52
C GLN A 184 -6.08 24.11 -18.09
N ILE A 185 -5.47 24.31 -16.92
CA ILE A 185 -5.09 25.63 -16.42
C ILE A 185 -4.10 26.32 -17.37
N SER A 186 -3.13 25.57 -17.90
CA SER A 186 -2.15 26.08 -18.87
C SER A 186 -2.84 26.54 -20.16
N LYS A 187 -3.75 25.72 -20.71
CA LYS A 187 -4.55 26.08 -21.91
C LYS A 187 -5.40 27.32 -21.68
N LEU A 188 -6.14 27.40 -20.58
CA LEU A 188 -6.96 28.55 -20.22
C LEU A 188 -6.11 29.82 -20.02
N SER A 189 -4.92 29.68 -19.43
CA SER A 189 -4.00 30.82 -19.24
C SER A 189 -3.49 31.36 -20.58
N ASN A 190 -3.16 30.47 -21.51
CA ASN A 190 -2.77 30.87 -22.87
C ASN A 190 -3.92 31.54 -23.63
N GLU A 191 -5.13 30.99 -23.53
CA GLU A 191 -6.33 31.56 -24.15
C GLU A 191 -6.63 32.96 -23.58
N LYS A 192 -6.59 33.11 -22.26
CA LYS A 192 -6.71 34.42 -21.59
C LYS A 192 -5.67 35.42 -22.10
N GLY A 193 -4.42 34.99 -22.27
CA GLY A 193 -3.35 35.82 -22.83
C GLY A 193 -3.67 36.31 -24.24
N ARG A 194 -4.14 35.42 -25.13
CA ARG A 194 -4.54 35.76 -26.50
C ARG A 194 -5.70 36.75 -26.51
N ILE A 195 -6.76 36.50 -25.74
CA ILE A 195 -7.92 37.39 -25.63
C ILE A 195 -7.49 38.78 -25.12
N SER A 196 -6.60 38.84 -24.13
CA SER A 196 -6.06 40.11 -23.62
C SER A 196 -5.32 40.90 -24.70
N SER A 197 -4.47 40.23 -25.49
CA SER A 197 -3.75 40.88 -26.60
C SER A 197 -4.69 41.33 -27.73
N GLU A 198 -5.73 40.55 -28.03
CA GLU A 198 -6.76 40.94 -29.01
C GLU A 198 -7.56 42.15 -28.54
N LEU A 199 -7.97 42.19 -27.27
CA LEU A 199 -8.63 43.35 -26.67
C LEU A 199 -7.77 44.61 -26.75
N GLU A 200 -6.48 44.53 -26.44
CA GLU A 200 -5.57 45.66 -26.59
C GLU A 200 -5.47 46.15 -28.04
N ARG A 201 -5.43 45.23 -29.01
CA ARG A 201 -5.39 45.56 -30.43
C ARG A 201 -6.68 46.26 -30.89
N ILE A 202 -7.83 45.74 -30.47
CA ILE A 202 -9.14 46.34 -30.76
C ILE A 202 -9.21 47.75 -30.16
N ASN A 203 -8.81 47.92 -28.90
CA ASN A 203 -8.79 49.23 -28.25
C ASN A 203 -7.92 50.25 -28.99
N ARG A 204 -6.71 49.86 -29.43
CA ARG A 204 -5.85 50.73 -30.25
C ARG A 204 -6.53 51.13 -31.56
N SER A 205 -7.11 50.16 -32.27
CA SER A 205 -7.82 50.42 -33.54
C SER A 205 -9.05 51.30 -33.36
N MET A 206 -9.76 51.17 -32.23
CA MET A 206 -10.90 52.01 -31.87
C MET A 206 -10.46 53.47 -31.65
N LEU A 207 -9.40 53.69 -30.85
CA LEU A 207 -8.84 55.03 -30.63
C LEU A 207 -8.38 55.70 -31.93
N GLU A 208 -7.69 54.95 -32.81
CA GLU A 208 -7.31 55.46 -34.13
C GLU A 208 -8.53 55.87 -34.98
N SER A 209 -9.60 55.09 -34.92
CA SER A 209 -10.85 55.37 -35.65
C SER A 209 -11.56 56.60 -35.09
N GLU A 210 -11.58 56.76 -33.77
CA GLU A 210 -12.10 57.95 -33.09
C GLU A 210 -11.30 59.21 -33.47
N MET A 211 -9.97 59.12 -33.52
CA MET A 211 -9.12 60.24 -33.96
C MET A 211 -9.41 60.63 -35.42
N LYS A 212 -9.52 59.65 -36.33
CA LYS A 212 -9.87 59.91 -37.74
C LYS A 212 -11.26 60.54 -37.87
N LYS A 213 -12.21 60.09 -37.07
CA LYS A 213 -13.56 60.68 -37.00
C LYS A 213 -13.48 62.15 -36.57
N ALA A 214 -12.79 62.45 -35.47
CA ALA A 214 -12.61 63.83 -34.99
C ALA A 214 -11.92 64.73 -36.03
N GLN A 215 -10.87 64.24 -36.70
CA GLN A 215 -10.20 64.96 -37.79
C GLN A 215 -11.15 65.24 -38.97
N SER A 216 -11.97 64.27 -39.33
CA SER A 216 -12.96 64.42 -40.41
C SER A 216 -14.06 65.41 -40.03
N GLU A 217 -14.51 65.40 -38.77
CA GLU A 217 -15.48 66.37 -38.24
C GLU A 217 -14.92 67.80 -38.26
N VAL A 218 -13.65 68.01 -37.87
CA VAL A 218 -12.98 69.31 -37.98
C VAL A 218 -12.93 69.77 -39.43
N ARG A 219 -12.45 68.91 -40.34
CA ARG A 219 -12.35 69.24 -41.78
C ARG A 219 -13.71 69.55 -42.40
N LEU A 220 -14.77 68.84 -41.98
CA LEU A 220 -16.14 69.15 -42.38
C LEU A 220 -16.60 70.52 -41.85
N GLY A 221 -16.20 70.88 -40.63
CA GLY A 221 -16.40 72.22 -40.08
C GLY A 221 -15.75 73.31 -40.93
N ASP A 222 -14.48 73.13 -41.28
CA ASP A 222 -13.72 74.06 -42.12
C ASP A 222 -14.36 74.22 -43.50
N ILE A 223 -14.71 73.12 -44.17
CA ILE A 223 -15.39 73.14 -45.49
C ILE A 223 -16.74 73.85 -45.40
N ARG A 224 -17.51 73.62 -44.33
CA ARG A 224 -18.79 74.32 -44.12
C ARG A 224 -18.58 75.83 -43.93
N ALA A 225 -17.55 76.22 -43.17
CA ALA A 225 -17.20 77.63 -42.99
C ALA A 225 -16.77 78.26 -44.33
N GLU A 226 -15.92 77.59 -45.10
CA GLU A 226 -15.49 78.01 -46.42
C GLU A 226 -16.68 78.16 -47.38
N LEU A 227 -17.55 77.16 -47.50
CA LEU A 227 -18.78 77.23 -48.28
C LEU A 227 -19.69 78.41 -47.86
N SER A 228 -19.77 78.71 -46.57
CA SER A 228 -20.53 79.86 -46.10
C SER A 228 -19.95 81.20 -46.56
N THR A 229 -18.62 81.29 -46.78
CA THR A 229 -18.03 82.51 -47.38
C THR A 229 -18.47 82.70 -48.82
N TYR A 230 -18.61 81.59 -49.56
CA TYR A 230 -19.07 81.59 -50.94
C TYR A 230 -20.56 81.89 -51.10
N GLY A 231 -21.37 81.72 -50.04
CA GLY A 231 -22.81 82.01 -50.06
C GLY A 231 -23.18 83.48 -50.31
N LYS A 232 -22.21 84.41 -50.28
CA LYS A 232 -22.40 85.82 -50.66
C LYS A 232 -22.31 86.06 -52.17
N TYR A 233 -21.78 85.10 -52.92
CA TYR A 233 -21.67 85.18 -54.37
C TYR A 233 -22.85 84.46 -55.00
N GLU A 234 -23.40 85.04 -56.06
CA GLU A 234 -24.47 84.41 -56.83
C GLU A 234 -23.92 83.14 -57.49
N ALA A 235 -24.66 82.04 -57.38
CA ALA A 235 -24.25 80.80 -58.00
C ALA A 235 -24.17 81.00 -59.52
N VAL A 236 -23.01 80.72 -60.11
CA VAL A 236 -22.84 80.78 -61.56
C VAL A 236 -23.59 79.59 -62.16
N ASP A 237 -24.79 79.85 -62.67
CA ASP A 237 -25.65 78.84 -63.33
C ASP A 237 -25.30 78.75 -64.82
N LEU A 238 -24.09 78.28 -65.10
CA LEU A 238 -23.61 77.98 -66.44
C LEU A 238 -23.12 76.52 -66.50
N PRO A 239 -23.16 75.86 -67.67
CA PRO A 239 -22.52 74.56 -67.85
C PRO A 239 -21.04 74.64 -67.47
N ILE A 240 -20.51 73.57 -66.85
CA ILE A 240 -19.12 73.50 -66.38
C ILE A 240 -18.13 73.87 -67.48
N GLU A 241 -18.37 73.42 -68.71
CA GLU A 241 -17.47 73.70 -69.84
C GLU A 241 -17.38 75.19 -70.19
N GLU A 242 -18.43 75.98 -69.93
CA GLU A 242 -18.43 77.43 -70.12
C GLU A 242 -17.76 78.16 -68.97
N ILE A 243 -17.97 77.70 -67.73
CA ILE A 243 -17.28 78.23 -66.55
C ILE A 243 -15.77 78.04 -66.71
N GLU A 244 -15.32 76.86 -67.14
CA GLU A 244 -13.89 76.58 -67.39
C GLU A 244 -13.29 77.48 -68.46
N ARG A 245 -14.05 77.79 -69.52
CA ARG A 245 -13.62 78.67 -70.61
C ARG A 245 -13.44 80.11 -70.13
N GLU A 246 -14.41 80.64 -69.39
CA GLU A 246 -14.34 81.99 -68.82
C GLU A 246 -13.23 82.09 -67.75
N LEU A 247 -13.06 81.07 -66.92
CA LEU A 247 -12.01 81.01 -65.91
C LEU A 247 -10.62 80.95 -66.54
N GLY A 248 -10.47 80.24 -67.67
CA GLY A 248 -9.26 80.27 -68.49
C GLY A 248 -8.98 81.66 -69.07
N ARG A 249 -10.03 82.38 -69.50
CA ARG A 249 -9.93 83.75 -69.97
C ARG A 249 -9.47 84.71 -68.88
N CYS A 250 -10.10 84.67 -67.70
CA CYS A 250 -9.71 85.48 -66.55
C CYS A 250 -8.29 85.18 -66.08
N LYS A 251 -7.85 83.91 -66.10
CA LYS A 251 -6.46 83.54 -65.78
C LYS A 251 -5.46 84.18 -66.74
N LEU A 252 -5.72 84.09 -68.04
CA LEU A 252 -4.86 84.72 -69.05
C LEU A 252 -4.85 86.25 -68.89
N GLU A 253 -5.97 86.85 -68.52
CA GLU A 253 -6.07 88.29 -68.28
C GLU A 253 -5.29 88.73 -67.04
N ILE A 254 -5.34 87.95 -65.95
CA ILE A 254 -4.53 88.15 -64.74
C ILE A 254 -3.03 87.98 -65.04
N GLU A 255 -2.64 86.96 -65.81
CA GLU A 255 -1.25 86.78 -66.23
C GLU A 255 -0.77 87.95 -67.11
N ARG A 256 -1.65 88.47 -67.97
CA ARG A 256 -1.36 89.62 -68.83
C ARG A 256 -1.22 90.94 -68.04
N LEU A 257 -1.94 91.07 -66.93
CA LEU A 257 -1.82 92.19 -65.99
C LEU A 257 -0.54 92.12 -65.14
N GLY A 258 0.13 90.95 -65.08
CA GLY A 258 1.36 90.72 -64.34
C GLY A 258 1.17 90.82 -62.81
N THR A 259 2.26 90.64 -62.05
CA THR A 259 2.22 90.81 -60.59
C THR A 259 2.07 92.29 -60.21
N ILE A 260 0.84 92.77 -60.18
CA ILE A 260 0.51 94.08 -59.63
C ILE A 260 0.62 93.98 -58.10
N ASN A 261 1.47 94.81 -57.50
CA ASN A 261 1.54 94.91 -56.05
C ASN A 261 0.23 95.56 -55.55
N MET A 262 -0.69 94.75 -55.04
CA MET A 262 -2.00 95.17 -54.55
C MET A 262 -1.93 96.18 -53.38
N LYS A 263 -0.77 96.36 -52.75
CA LYS A 263 -0.52 97.38 -51.70
C LYS A 263 0.09 98.68 -52.23
N ALA A 264 0.45 98.76 -53.52
CA ALA A 264 1.06 99.96 -54.10
C ALA A 264 0.16 101.21 -54.07
N PRO A 265 -1.18 101.12 -54.29
CA PRO A 265 -2.07 102.29 -54.18
C PRO A 265 -2.13 102.84 -52.75
N GLU A 266 -2.25 101.97 -51.74
CA GLU A 266 -2.27 102.34 -50.33
C GLU A 266 -0.95 102.98 -49.87
N LEU A 267 0.19 102.42 -50.32
CA LEU A 267 1.51 102.98 -50.06
C LEU A 267 1.74 104.33 -50.73
N TYR A 268 1.18 104.54 -51.93
CA TYR A 268 1.24 105.84 -52.61
C TYR A 268 0.42 106.90 -51.86
N GLU A 269 -0.80 106.56 -51.43
CA GLU A 269 -1.61 107.49 -50.62
C GLU A 269 -0.97 107.83 -49.28
N SER A 270 -0.35 106.85 -48.62
CA SER A 270 0.40 107.08 -47.38
C SER A 270 1.56 108.05 -47.62
N ARG A 271 2.39 107.80 -48.63
CA ARG A 271 3.53 108.68 -48.93
C ARG A 271 3.10 110.07 -49.40
N LYS A 272 1.97 110.18 -50.11
CA LYS A 272 1.41 111.48 -50.50
C LYS A 272 1.00 112.28 -49.26
N ARG A 273 0.33 111.66 -48.29
CA ARG A 273 0.02 112.29 -46.99
C ARG A 273 1.28 112.73 -46.25
N ASP A 274 2.28 111.88 -46.16
CA ASP A 274 3.55 112.21 -45.49
C ASP A 274 4.27 113.41 -46.15
N VAL A 275 4.18 113.54 -47.49
CA VAL A 275 4.75 114.66 -48.24
C VAL A 275 3.93 115.95 -48.05
N ASP A 276 2.61 115.85 -48.04
CA ASP A 276 1.72 117.00 -47.81
C ASP A 276 1.89 117.56 -46.37
N GLU A 277 2.08 116.68 -45.36
CA GLU A 277 2.43 117.06 -43.98
C GLU A 277 3.82 117.70 -43.87
N ALA A 278 4.82 117.16 -44.56
CA ALA A 278 6.17 117.74 -44.60
C ALA A 278 6.19 119.14 -45.26
N GLN A 279 5.38 119.37 -46.30
CA GLN A 279 5.24 120.69 -46.93
C GLN A 279 4.49 121.70 -46.04
N ALA A 280 3.56 121.25 -45.20
CA ALA A 280 2.88 122.09 -44.22
C ALA A 280 3.82 122.55 -43.10
N HIS A 281 4.74 121.68 -42.65
CA HIS A 281 5.74 122.01 -41.62
C HIS A 281 6.88 122.93 -42.07
N MET A 282 7.08 123.13 -43.39
CA MET A 282 8.05 124.10 -43.93
C MET A 282 7.48 125.52 -44.08
N LYS A 283 6.18 125.74 -43.82
CA LYS A 283 5.49 127.03 -43.98
C LYS A 283 5.01 127.66 -42.65
N THR A 284 5.50 127.17 -41.51
CA THR A 284 5.37 127.76 -40.17
C THR A 284 6.75 127.92 -39.55
#